data_AF-A0A961F846-F1
#
_entry.id   AF-A0A961F846-F1
#
_cell.length_a   1.000
_cell.length_b   1.000
_cell.length_c   1.000
_cell.angle_alpha   90.00
_cell.angle_beta   90.00
_cell.angle_gamma   90.00
#
_symmetry.space_group_name_H-M   'P 1'
#
loop_
_entity.id
_entity.type
_entity.pdbx_description
1 polymer ?
#
loop_
_entity_poly.entity_id
_entity_poly.type
_entity_poly.pdbx_seq_one_letter_code
_entity_poly.pdbx_strand_id
1 'polypeptide(L)' 'MIKNLILDWSGTLADDLPAVLRTTNRMLRHFGVPEMDREEFRQRFRLPYTEFYQEVLPDVSLPELQNLYLQHFPTGA' A
#
# COMPACT_ATOMS: atom_id res chain seq x y z
N MET A 1 -5.62 28.00 -23.01
CA MET A 1 -4.27 27.90 -22.42
C MET A 1 -4.42 27.35 -21.01
N ILE A 2 -3.75 26.25 -20.67
CA ILE A 2 -3.78 25.68 -19.31
C ILE A 2 -2.88 26.55 -18.41
N LYS A 3 -3.37 26.92 -17.22
CA LYS A 3 -2.66 27.82 -16.28
C LYS A 3 -2.08 27.11 -15.06
N ASN A 4 -2.63 25.95 -14.69
CA ASN A 4 -2.20 25.16 -13.55
C ASN A 4 -2.23 23.67 -13.92
N LEU A 5 -1.28 22.92 -13.38
CA LEU A 5 -1.22 21.46 -13.47
C LEU A 5 -1.00 20.92 -12.05
N ILE A 6 -1.89 20.03 -11.61
CA ILE A 6 -1.77 19.31 -10.35
C ILE A 6 -1.50 17.85 -10.72
N LEU A 7 -0.44 17.29 -10.17
CA LEU A 7 -0.02 15.91 -10.41
C LEU A 7 -0.19 15.13 -9.12
N ASP A 8 -0.74 13.93 -9.25
CA ASP A 8 -0.68 12.95 -8.17
C ASP A 8 0.77 12.50 -7.96
N TRP A 9 1.06 11.94 -6.79
CA TRP A 9 2.37 11.39 -6.48
C TRP A 9 2.47 9.93 -6.93
N SER A 10 1.73 9.05 -6.25
CA SER A 10 1.76 7.59 -6.43
C SER A 10 1.32 7.19 -7.84
N GLY A 11 2.15 6.41 -8.54
CA GLY A 11 1.87 5.96 -9.90
C GLY A 11 1.80 7.05 -10.97
N THR A 12 2.09 8.31 -10.62
CA THR A 12 2.12 9.46 -11.56
C THR A 12 3.51 10.08 -11.59
N LEU A 13 4.00 10.59 -10.46
CA LEU A 13 5.37 11.12 -10.33
C LEU A 13 6.34 10.08 -9.78
N ALA A 14 5.86 9.17 -8.94
CA ALA A 14 6.65 8.12 -8.31
C ALA A 14 6.25 6.72 -8.81
N ASP A 15 7.24 5.87 -9.14
CA ASP A 15 7.04 4.42 -9.34
C ASP A 15 7.16 3.70 -7.99
N ASP A 16 6.18 3.94 -7.13
CA ASP A 16 6.14 3.44 -5.74
C ASP A 16 5.53 2.04 -5.62
N LEU A 17 4.86 1.54 -6.65
CA LEU A 17 4.21 0.23 -6.66
C LEU A 17 5.11 -0.91 -6.14
N PRO A 18 6.40 -1.03 -6.54
CA PRO A 18 7.26 -2.08 -6.02
C PRO A 18 7.50 -1.96 -4.51
N ALA A 19 7.62 -0.74 -3.98
CA ALA A 19 7.82 -0.49 -2.55
C ALA A 19 6.55 -0.78 -1.75
N VAL A 20 5.40 -0.30 -2.24
CA VAL A 20 4.09 -0.53 -1.63
C VAL A 20 3.79 -2.04 -1.59
N LEU A 21 3.91 -2.75 -2.71
CA LEU A 21 3.63 -4.19 -2.77
C LEU A 21 4.52 -5.01 -1.83
N ARG A 22 5.83 -4.75 -1.80
CA ARG A 22 6.74 -5.43 -0.86
C ARG A 22 6.38 -5.16 0.60
N THR A 23 5.95 -3.94 0.91
CA THR A 23 5.54 -3.55 2.26
C THR A 23 4.26 -4.26 2.66
N THR A 24 3.24 -4.23 1.79
CA THR A 24 1.99 -4.98 1.98
C THR A 24 2.26 -6.47 2.20
N ASN A 25 3.05 -7.11 1.34
CA ASN A 25 3.36 -8.54 1.47
C ASN A 25 4.15 -8.88 2.75
N ARG A 26 4.98 -7.96 3.26
CA ARG A 26 5.61 -8.12 4.57
C ARG A 26 4.58 -8.10 5.70
N MET A 27 3.60 -7.19 5.64
CA MET A 27 2.50 -7.13 6.61
C MET A 27 1.61 -8.38 6.54
N LEU A 28 1.22 -8.83 5.33
CA LEU A 28 0.44 -10.05 5.15
C LEU A 28 1.17 -11.26 5.74
N ARG A 29 2.46 -11.41 5.43
CA ARG A 29 3.31 -12.47 6.00
C ARG A 29 3.41 -12.39 7.53
N HIS A 30 3.50 -11.19 8.10
CA HIS A 30 3.55 -10.99 9.55
C HIS A 30 2.31 -11.57 10.26
N PHE A 31 1.13 -11.46 9.64
CA PHE A 31 -0.12 -12.01 10.15
C PHE A 31 -0.49 -13.40 9.60
N GLY A 32 0.42 -14.05 8.86
CA GLY A 32 0.18 -15.39 8.29
C GLY A 32 -0.83 -15.43 7.12
N VAL A 33 -1.12 -14.28 6.52
CA VAL A 33 -1.99 -14.16 5.34
C VAL A 33 -1.15 -14.37 4.06
N PRO A 34 -1.67 -15.08 3.03
CA PRO A 34 -0.97 -15.26 1.76
C PRO A 34 -0.57 -13.92 1.13
N GLU A 35 0.63 -13.89 0.56
CA GLU A 35 1.14 -12.74 -0.20
C GLU A 35 0.42 -12.62 -1.55
N MET A 36 0.30 -11.38 -2.03
CA MET A 36 -0.27 -11.08 -3.34
C MET A 36 0.83 -10.96 -4.38
N ASP A 37 0.55 -11.39 -5.60
CA ASP A 37 1.35 -10.99 -6.75
C ASP A 37 1.01 -9.55 -7.18
N ARG A 38 1.73 -9.06 -8.20
CA ARG A 38 1.54 -7.69 -8.70
C ARG A 38 0.16 -7.48 -9.31
N GLU A 39 -0.38 -8.45 -10.02
CA GLU A 39 -1.65 -8.31 -10.72
C GLU A 39 -2.82 -8.35 -9.73
N GLU A 40 -2.78 -9.28 -8.78
CA GLU A 40 -3.76 -9.32 -7.69
C GLU A 40 -3.76 -8.02 -6.88
N PHE A 41 -2.58 -7.53 -6.49
CA PHE A 41 -2.49 -6.28 -5.75
C PHE A 41 -3.08 -5.10 -6.53
N ARG A 42 -2.81 -5.02 -7.84
CA ARG A 42 -3.38 -3.96 -8.71
C ARG A 42 -4.89 -4.05 -8.86
N GLN A 43 -5.47 -5.24 -8.78
CA GLN A 43 -6.92 -5.44 -8.86
C GLN A 43 -7.62 -5.15 -7.54
N ARG A 44 -6.96 -5.42 -6.40
CA ARG A 44 -7.56 -5.35 -5.07
C ARG A 44 -7.29 -4.03 -4.34
N PHE A 45 -6.08 -3.48 -4.49
CA PHE A 45 -5.69 -2.25 -3.81
C PHE A 45 -6.48 -1.07 -4.34
N ARG A 46 -6.98 -0.26 -3.41
CA ARG A 46 -7.75 0.94 -3.69
C ARG A 46 -7.71 1.89 -2.52
N LEU A 47 -7.96 3.15 -2.80
CA LEU A 47 -8.20 4.15 -1.77
C LEU A 47 -9.70 4.20 -1.42
N PRO A 48 -10.05 4.44 -0.15
CA PRO A 48 -9.14 4.62 0.99
C PRO A 48 -8.47 3.30 1.39
N TYR A 49 -7.16 3.34 1.67
CA TYR A 49 -6.37 2.14 1.96
C TYR A 49 -6.88 1.35 3.18
N THR A 50 -7.61 2.03 4.08
CA THR A 50 -8.23 1.43 5.27
C THR A 50 -9.23 0.34 4.89
N GLU A 51 -10.00 0.52 3.82
CA GLU A 51 -10.95 -0.49 3.34
C GLU A 51 -10.22 -1.71 2.77
N PHE A 52 -9.14 -1.48 2.01
CA PHE A 52 -8.29 -2.57 1.53
C PHE A 52 -7.75 -3.41 2.69
N TYR A 53 -7.17 -2.78 3.71
CA TYR A 53 -6.62 -3.49 4.87
C TYR A 53 -7.70 -4.12 5.76
N GLN A 54 -8.90 -3.55 5.85
CA GLN A 54 -10.01 -4.19 6.54
C GLN A 54 -10.44 -5.50 5.88
N GLU A 55 -10.26 -5.66 4.56
CA GLU A 55 -10.55 -6.91 3.87
C GLU A 55 -9.45 -7.96 4.03
N VAL A 56 -8.18 -7.53 4.01
CA VAL A 56 -7.04 -8.47 4.01
C VAL A 56 -6.51 -8.77 5.42
N LEU A 57 -6.74 -7.86 6.37
CA LEU A 57 -6.28 -7.89 7.77
C LEU A 57 -7.40 -7.34 8.70
N PRO A 58 -8.59 -7.97 8.74
CA PRO A 58 -9.78 -7.43 9.42
C PRO A 58 -9.62 -7.20 10.92
N ASP A 59 -8.78 -7.99 11.59
CA ASP A 59 -8.59 -7.96 13.05
C ASP A 59 -7.46 -7.03 13.50
N VAL A 60 -6.81 -6.32 12.57
CA VAL A 60 -5.67 -5.44 12.86
C VAL A 60 -6.12 -4.00 13.00
N SER A 61 -5.74 -3.35 14.10
CA SER A 61 -6.09 -1.96 14.34
C SER A 61 -5.39 -1.01 13.38
N LEU A 62 -6.02 0.11 13.02
CA LEU A 62 -5.42 1.12 12.14
C LEU A 62 -4.05 1.65 12.64
N PRO A 63 -3.86 1.97 13.93
CA PRO A 63 -2.55 2.41 14.43
C PRO A 63 -1.47 1.34 14.28
N GLU A 64 -1.82 0.07 14.45
CA GLU A 64 -0.90 -1.05 14.27
C GLU A 64 -0.53 -1.23 12.79
N LEU A 65 -1.50 -1.15 11.87
CA LEU A 65 -1.26 -1.15 10.43
C LEU A 65 -0.31 -0.02 10.02
N GLN A 66 -0.53 1.20 10.53
CA GLN A 66 0.32 2.35 10.24
C GLN A 66 1.75 2.14 10.75
N ASN A 67 1.91 1.65 11.99
CA ASN A 67 3.23 1.38 12.56
C ASN A 67 3.98 0.30 11.76
N LEU A 68 3.32 -0.81 11.43
CA LEU A 68 3.91 -1.89 10.64
C LEU A 68 4.28 -1.43 9.23
N TYR A 69 3.43 -0.62 8.59
CA TYR A 69 3.72 -0.07 7.28
C TYR A 69 4.97 0.81 7.32
N LEU A 70 5.06 1.74 8.27
CA LEU A 70 6.21 2.64 8.42
C LEU A 70 7.51 1.90 8.77
N GLN A 71 7.44 0.80 9.52
CA GLN A 71 8.60 -0.05 9.82
C GLN A 71 9.15 -0.77 8.58
N HIS A 72 8.30 -1.08 7.60
CA HIS A 72 8.66 -1.91 6.45
C HIS A 72 8.83 -1.13 5.16
N PHE A 73 8.23 0.06 5.06
CA PHE A 73 8.34 0.90 3.89
C PHE A 73 9.77 1.45 3.78
N PRO A 74 10.43 1.32 2.61
CA PRO A 74 11.81 1.75 2.46
C PRO A 74 11.96 3.27 2.63
N THR A 75 12.96 3.69 3.39
CA THR A 75 13.37 5.09 3.45
C THR A 75 13.99 5.53 2.13
N GLY A 76 13.47 6.61 1.53
CA GLY A 76 13.98 7.18 0.28
C GLY A 76 13.37 6.64 -1.01
N ALA A 77 12.18 6.00 -0.93
CA ALA A 77 11.36 5.69 -2.09
C ALA A 77 10.60 6.91 -2.62
#